data_AF-A0A484MVE5-F1
#
_entry.id   AF-A0A484MVE5-F1
#
_cell.length_a   1.000
_cell.length_b   1.000
_cell.length_c   1.000
_cell.angle_alpha   90.00
_cell.angle_beta   90.00
_cell.angle_gamma   90.00
#
_symmetry.space_group_name_H-M   'P 1'
#
loop_
_entity.id
_entity.type
_entity.pdbx_description
1 polymer ?
#
loop_
_entity_poly.entity_id
_entity_poly.type
_entity_poly.pdbx_seq_one_letter_code
_entity_poly.pdbx_strand_id
1 'polypeptide(L)'
;MIFDDIVVACGSGGTVAGLSIGSWLSSLKAKVNAFCVCDDPEYFYEYAQSLLDGLDAKIRSSDIVSIQSAKGLGYAMNTSEELKFVKEIAETTGVILDPVYSGKAAYGMMKDMGENPKKWEGRKILFIHTGGLLGLFDKSDDVQASLVGGNRWRKMDINHSVPRKDGTGKMF
;
A
#
# COMPACT_ATOMS: atom_id res chain seq x y z
N MET A 1 21.60 -1.46 10.31
CA MET A 1 20.49 -2.42 10.19
C MET A 1 20.41 -2.80 8.71
N ILE A 2 20.34 -4.09 8.38
CA ILE A 2 20.30 -4.57 6.99
C ILE A 2 18.91 -5.20 6.77
N PHE A 3 18.23 -4.82 5.70
CA PHE A 3 16.97 -5.40 5.24
C PHE A 3 17.22 -6.22 3.98
N ASP A 4 16.55 -7.35 3.86
CA ASP A 4 16.64 -8.24 2.70
C ASP A 4 15.60 -7.88 1.63
N ASP A 5 14.46 -7.35 2.06
CA ASP A 5 13.36 -6.90 1.19
C ASP A 5 12.81 -5.55 1.59
N ILE A 6 12.34 -4.83 0.58
CA ILE A 6 11.47 -3.67 0.72
C ILE A 6 10.11 -4.06 0.13
N VAL A 7 9.03 -3.82 0.87
CA VAL A 7 7.65 -4.04 0.39
C VAL A 7 6.93 -2.71 0.28
N VAL A 8 6.24 -2.47 -0.82
CA VAL A 8 5.55 -1.19 -1.09
C VAL A 8 4.31 -1.38 -1.96
N ALA A 9 3.31 -0.52 -1.78
CA ALA A 9 2.16 -0.44 -2.68
C ALA A 9 2.55 0.17 -4.04
N CYS A 10 1.97 -0.35 -5.12
CA CYS A 10 2.15 0.20 -6.47
C CYS A 10 0.83 0.79 -6.99
N GLY A 11 0.80 2.12 -7.07
CA GLY A 11 -0.28 2.90 -7.69
C GLY A 11 0.11 3.36 -9.09
N SER A 12 0.77 4.52 -9.19
CA SER A 12 1.26 5.06 -10.49
C SER A 12 2.61 4.50 -10.94
N GLY A 13 3.25 3.61 -10.16
CA GLY A 13 4.55 2.99 -10.49
C GLY A 13 5.80 3.81 -10.14
N GLY A 14 5.72 5.14 -10.02
CA GLY A 14 6.89 6.00 -9.79
C GLY A 14 7.67 5.67 -8.51
N THR A 15 6.97 5.46 -7.40
CA THR A 15 7.58 5.06 -6.11
C THR A 15 8.31 3.73 -6.22
N VAL A 16 7.73 2.75 -6.92
CA VAL A 16 8.32 1.44 -7.13
C VAL A 16 9.59 1.56 -7.95
N ALA A 17 9.53 2.22 -9.11
CA ALA A 17 10.70 2.42 -9.98
C ALA A 17 11.85 3.10 -9.23
N GLY A 18 11.57 4.18 -8.49
CA GLY A 18 12.56 4.91 -7.70
C GLY A 18 13.19 4.08 -6.57
N LEU A 19 12.37 3.35 -5.80
CA LEU A 19 12.89 2.46 -4.76
C LEU A 19 13.74 1.33 -5.34
N SER A 20 13.34 0.77 -6.48
CA SER A 20 14.05 -0.33 -7.12
C SER A 20 15.42 0.09 -7.63
N ILE A 21 15.51 1.18 -8.39
CA ILE A 21 16.81 1.67 -8.87
C ILE A 21 17.66 2.21 -7.71
N GLY A 22 17.05 2.87 -6.73
CA GLY A 22 17.76 3.37 -5.55
C GLY A 22 18.37 2.23 -4.72
N SER A 23 17.59 1.18 -4.43
CA SER A 23 18.09 -0.01 -3.74
C SER A 23 19.20 -0.68 -4.54
N TRP A 24 19.02 -0.82 -5.86
CA TRP A 24 20.03 -1.41 -6.73
C TRP A 24 21.30 -0.57 -6.77
N LEU A 25 21.27 0.76 -6.87
CA LEU A 25 22.50 1.56 -6.89
C LEU A 25 23.19 1.64 -5.52
N SER A 26 22.44 1.47 -4.44
CA SER A 26 22.97 1.55 -3.06
C SER A 26 23.72 0.29 -2.61
N SER A 27 24.33 0.35 -1.43
CA SER A 27 24.88 -0.82 -0.73
C SER A 27 23.81 -1.68 -0.03
N LEU A 28 22.56 -1.21 0.07
CA LEU A 28 21.46 -1.96 0.68
C LEU A 28 21.13 -3.22 -0.12
N LYS A 29 21.00 -3.07 -1.45
CA LYS A 29 20.71 -4.16 -2.40
C LYS A 29 19.49 -5.02 -2.02
N ALA A 30 18.57 -4.48 -1.22
CA ALA A 30 17.34 -5.16 -0.82
C ALA A 30 16.44 -5.36 -2.04
N LYS A 31 15.80 -6.53 -2.14
CA LYS A 31 14.86 -6.82 -3.22
C LYS A 31 13.57 -6.03 -3.01
N VAL A 32 13.13 -5.28 -4.01
CA VAL A 32 11.85 -4.58 -3.93
C VAL A 32 10.73 -5.52 -4.37
N ASN A 33 9.72 -5.67 -3.51
CA ASN A 33 8.49 -6.41 -3.76
C ASN A 33 7.33 -5.41 -3.78
N ALA A 34 6.76 -5.18 -4.96
CA ALA A 34 5.67 -4.25 -5.17
C ALA A 34 4.33 -4.98 -5.30
N PHE A 35 3.29 -4.42 -4.68
CA PHE A 35 1.93 -4.94 -4.75
C PHE A 35 1.02 -3.91 -5.44
N CYS A 36 0.61 -4.19 -6.68
CA CYS A 36 -0.18 -3.26 -7.47
C CYS A 36 -1.66 -3.27 -7.10
N VAL A 37 -2.23 -2.07 -6.95
CA VAL A 37 -3.60 -1.89 -6.41
C VAL A 37 -4.63 -1.46 -7.46
N CYS A 38 -4.17 -1.18 -8.69
CA CYS A 38 -5.03 -0.79 -9.81
C CYS A 38 -4.78 -1.68 -11.04
N ASP A 39 -3.70 -1.44 -11.77
CA ASP A 39 -3.36 -2.13 -13.01
C ASP A 39 -2.59 -3.44 -12.75
N ASP A 40 -2.33 -4.19 -13.82
CA ASP A 40 -1.64 -5.48 -13.74
C ASP A 40 -0.12 -5.34 -13.70
N PRO A 41 0.61 -6.34 -13.15
CA PRO A 41 2.05 -6.29 -13.02
C PRO A 41 2.81 -5.94 -14.31
N GLU A 42 2.35 -6.43 -15.46
CA GLU A 42 3.00 -6.17 -16.76
C GLU A 42 3.08 -4.68 -17.07
N TYR A 43 1.97 -3.95 -16.88
CA TYR A 43 1.93 -2.50 -17.06
C TYR A 43 2.99 -1.79 -16.20
N PHE A 44 3.17 -2.24 -14.96
CA PHE A 44 4.15 -1.62 -14.06
C PHE A 44 5.59 -2.03 -14.35
N TYR A 45 5.83 -3.23 -14.90
CA TYR A 45 7.15 -3.60 -15.41
C TYR A 45 7.54 -2.72 -16.60
N GLU A 46 6.61 -2.51 -17.55
CA GLU A 46 6.81 -1.63 -18.71
C GLU A 46 7.00 -0.17 -18.27
N TYR A 47 6.16 0.33 -17.37
CA TYR A 47 6.28 1.68 -16.83
C TYR A 47 7.62 1.90 -16.13
N ALA A 48 8.03 0.97 -15.25
CA ALA A 48 9.33 1.05 -14.60
C ALA A 48 10.48 0.95 -15.60
N GLN A 49 10.37 0.09 -16.62
CA GLN A 49 11.38 -0.02 -17.68
C GLN A 49 11.53 1.30 -18.44
N SER A 50 10.43 1.97 -18.80
CA SER A 50 10.47 3.25 -19.50
C SER A 50 11.24 4.34 -18.73
N LEU A 51 11.10 4.34 -17.39
CA LEU A 51 11.85 5.26 -16.52
C LEU A 51 13.33 4.89 -16.44
N LEU A 52 13.66 3.60 -16.40
CA LEU A 52 15.05 3.12 -16.40
C LEU A 52 15.76 3.41 -17.72
N ASP A 53 15.06 3.24 -18.85
CA ASP A 53 15.57 3.54 -20.18
C ASP A 53 15.82 5.05 -20.34
N GLY A 54 14.92 5.88 -19.82
CA GLY A 54 15.10 7.33 -19.76
C GLY A 54 16.32 7.78 -18.94
N LEU A 55 16.81 6.93 -18.04
CA LEU A 55 18.03 7.15 -17.25
C LEU A 55 19.29 6.50 -17.85
N ASP A 56 19.18 5.84 -19.02
CA ASP A 56 20.23 4.96 -19.59
C ASP A 56 20.80 3.96 -18.56
N ALA A 57 19.92 3.39 -17.72
CA ALA A 57 20.36 2.53 -16.62
C ALA A 57 20.93 1.18 -17.10
N LYS A 58 20.58 0.74 -18.31
CA LYS A 58 20.99 -0.56 -18.91
C LYS A 58 20.69 -1.76 -18.02
N ILE A 59 19.56 -1.71 -17.33
CA ILE A 59 19.08 -2.72 -16.39
C ILE A 59 17.62 -3.02 -16.74
N ARG A 60 17.21 -4.28 -16.59
CA ARG A 60 15.80 -4.65 -16.75
C ARG A 60 15.04 -4.42 -15.45
N SER A 61 13.84 -3.86 -15.53
CA SER A 61 12.97 -3.68 -14.36
C SER A 61 12.72 -5.01 -13.63
N SER A 62 12.50 -6.10 -14.37
CA SER A 62 12.30 -7.46 -13.84
C SER A 62 13.44 -7.98 -12.96
N ASP A 63 14.65 -7.43 -13.09
CA ASP A 63 15.82 -7.91 -12.35
C ASP A 63 15.96 -7.23 -10.98
N ILE A 64 15.28 -6.10 -10.80
CA ILE A 64 15.40 -5.24 -9.60
C ILE A 64 14.10 -5.07 -8.82
N VAL A 65 12.97 -5.48 -9.39
CA VAL A 65 11.67 -5.49 -8.71
C VAL A 65 10.88 -6.75 -9.02
N SER A 66 10.20 -7.27 -8.00
CA SER A 66 9.14 -8.27 -8.14
C SER A 66 7.79 -7.58 -7.97
N ILE A 67 6.94 -7.61 -8.98
CA ILE A 67 5.61 -6.99 -8.95
C ILE A 67 4.54 -8.07 -8.91
N GLN A 68 3.60 -7.95 -7.97
CA GLN A 68 2.47 -8.85 -7.77
C GLN A 68 1.16 -8.07 -7.74
N SER A 69 0.07 -8.70 -8.13
CA SER A 69 -1.26 -8.08 -8.03
C SER A 69 -1.81 -8.15 -6.61
N ALA A 70 -2.26 -7.00 -6.11
CA ALA A 70 -3.04 -6.86 -4.88
C ALA A 70 -4.30 -6.01 -5.13
N LYS A 71 -4.76 -5.90 -6.38
CA LYS A 71 -5.89 -5.05 -6.75
C LYS A 71 -7.22 -5.53 -6.16
N GLY A 72 -7.34 -6.81 -5.83
CA GLY A 72 -8.58 -7.39 -5.30
C GLY A 72 -9.74 -7.19 -6.27
N LEU A 73 -10.81 -6.53 -5.82
CA LEU A 73 -11.95 -6.15 -6.68
C LEU A 73 -11.62 -5.05 -7.71
N GLY A 74 -10.49 -4.36 -7.54
CA GLY A 74 -10.04 -3.26 -8.39
C GLY A 74 -9.65 -2.02 -7.58
N TYR A 75 -9.29 -0.95 -8.29
CA TYR A 75 -8.83 0.28 -7.66
C TYR A 75 -9.90 0.89 -6.73
N ALA A 76 -9.49 1.25 -5.51
CA ALA A 76 -10.34 1.81 -4.45
C ALA A 76 -11.59 0.99 -4.07
N MET A 77 -11.69 -0.28 -4.48
CA MET A 77 -12.75 -1.20 -4.08
C MET A 77 -12.18 -2.27 -3.16
N ASN A 78 -12.92 -2.66 -2.13
CA ASN A 78 -12.40 -3.56 -1.10
C ASN A 78 -13.24 -4.81 -0.90
N THR A 79 -12.59 -5.92 -0.60
CA THR A 79 -13.28 -7.09 -0.02
C THR A 79 -13.47 -6.91 1.48
N SER A 80 -14.39 -7.68 2.06
CA SER A 80 -14.61 -7.71 3.51
C SER A 80 -13.34 -8.14 4.26
N GLU A 81 -12.55 -9.04 3.68
CA GLU A 81 -11.29 -9.54 4.24
C GLU A 81 -10.21 -8.46 4.26
N GLU A 82 -10.09 -7.66 3.21
CA GLU A 82 -9.15 -6.53 3.15
C GLU A 82 -9.46 -5.49 4.23
N LEU A 83 -10.74 -5.12 4.40
CA LEU A 83 -11.15 -4.17 5.43
C LEU A 83 -10.96 -4.74 6.84
N LYS A 84 -11.28 -6.01 7.05
CA LYS A 84 -11.02 -6.71 8.30
C LYS A 84 -9.54 -6.73 8.64
N PHE A 85 -8.67 -7.00 7.66
CA PHE A 85 -7.23 -6.98 7.84
C PHE A 85 -6.71 -5.60 8.24
N VAL A 86 -7.14 -4.53 7.56
CA VAL A 86 -6.75 -3.15 7.90
C VAL A 86 -7.13 -2.81 9.35
N LYS A 87 -8.34 -3.21 9.76
CA LYS A 87 -8.78 -3.08 11.16
C LYS A 87 -7.89 -3.87 12.12
N GLU A 88 -7.60 -5.13 11.83
CA GLU A 88 -6.77 -5.98 12.69
C GLU A 88 -5.35 -5.41 12.87
N ILE A 89 -4.73 -4.91 11.79
CA ILE A 89 -3.43 -4.23 11.87
C ILE A 89 -3.52 -3.00 12.78
N ALA A 90 -4.54 -2.16 12.62
CA ALA A 90 -4.73 -0.99 13.47
C ALA A 90 -4.92 -1.37 14.95
N GLU A 91 -5.74 -2.39 15.23
CA GLU A 91 -6.03 -2.84 16.61
C GLU A 91 -4.82 -3.52 17.28
N THR A 92 -3.98 -4.21 16.53
CA THR A 92 -2.86 -5.00 17.07
C THR A 92 -1.54 -4.23 17.14
N THR A 93 -1.34 -3.29 16.22
CA THR A 93 -0.05 -2.58 16.08
C THR A 93 -0.14 -1.07 16.38
N GLY A 94 -1.34 -0.50 16.37
CA GLY A 94 -1.54 0.95 16.43
C GLY A 94 -1.20 1.68 15.12
N VAL A 95 -0.79 0.96 14.06
CA VAL A 95 -0.50 1.52 12.74
C VAL A 95 -1.78 1.47 11.89
N ILE A 96 -2.17 2.62 11.34
CA ILE A 96 -3.37 2.73 10.51
C ILE A 96 -2.97 2.70 9.04
N LEU A 97 -3.30 1.60 8.37
CA LEU A 97 -3.15 1.47 6.92
C LEU A 97 -4.39 2.00 6.20
N ASP A 98 -4.20 2.64 5.05
CA ASP A 98 -5.32 3.03 4.21
C ASP A 98 -5.84 1.83 3.40
N PRO A 99 -7.16 1.73 3.14
CA PRO A 99 -7.73 0.58 2.46
C PRO A 99 -7.48 0.57 0.95
N VAL A 100 -6.97 1.65 0.35
CA VAL A 100 -6.79 1.77 -1.10
C VAL A 100 -5.38 1.32 -1.54
N TYR A 101 -4.34 1.66 -0.78
CA TYR A 101 -2.95 1.40 -1.13
C TYR A 101 -2.24 0.50 -0.10
N SER A 102 -1.86 1.09 1.03
CA SER A 102 -0.97 0.45 2.02
C SER A 102 -1.61 -0.77 2.67
N GLY A 103 -2.92 -0.74 2.92
CA GLY A 103 -3.70 -1.87 3.41
C GLY A 103 -3.71 -3.05 2.44
N LYS A 104 -3.96 -2.78 1.15
CA LYS A 104 -3.92 -3.82 0.10
C LYS A 104 -2.54 -4.41 -0.09
N ALA A 105 -1.51 -3.58 -0.08
CA ALA A 105 -0.13 -4.06 -0.22
C ALA A 105 0.30 -4.92 0.97
N ALA A 106 -0.02 -4.50 2.20
CA ALA A 106 0.25 -5.29 3.39
C ALA A 106 -0.57 -6.59 3.42
N TYR A 107 -1.85 -6.54 3.01
CA TYR A 107 -2.69 -7.73 2.90
C TYR A 107 -2.14 -8.73 1.87
N GLY A 108 -1.77 -8.24 0.69
CA GLY A 108 -1.14 -9.04 -0.37
C GLY A 108 0.19 -9.63 0.07
N MET A 109 1.02 -8.87 0.78
CA MET A 109 2.27 -9.36 1.38
C MET A 109 2.02 -10.50 2.36
N MET A 110 1.09 -10.33 3.31
CA MET A 110 0.77 -11.36 4.30
C MET A 110 0.19 -12.63 3.66
N LYS A 111 -0.63 -12.47 2.61
CA LYS A 111 -1.16 -13.59 1.83
C LYS A 111 -0.04 -14.34 1.11
N ASP A 112 0.84 -13.64 0.40
CA ASP A 112 1.99 -14.25 -0.29
C ASP A 112 2.96 -14.93 0.70
N MET A 113 3.13 -14.39 1.90
CA MET A 113 3.88 -15.05 2.97
C MET A 113 3.24 -16.35 3.43
N GLY A 114 1.92 -16.40 3.55
CA GLY A 114 1.18 -17.60 3.92
C GLY A 114 1.21 -18.67 2.82
N GLU A 115 1.11 -18.26 1.56
CA GLU A 115 1.13 -19.17 0.39
C GLU A 115 2.55 -19.65 0.05
N ASN A 116 3.56 -18.80 0.25
CA ASN A 116 4.95 -19.05 -0.12
C ASN A 116 5.93 -18.85 1.06
N PRO A 117 5.80 -19.58 2.18
CA PRO A 117 6.56 -19.30 3.42
C PRO A 117 8.08 -19.36 3.22
N LYS A 118 8.58 -20.31 2.41
CA LYS A 118 10.02 -20.45 2.10
C LYS A 118 10.63 -19.22 1.42
N LYS A 119 9.82 -18.42 0.70
CA LYS A 119 10.28 -17.19 0.06
C LYS A 119 10.66 -16.12 1.10
N TRP A 120 10.03 -16.14 2.27
CA TRP A 120 10.11 -15.08 3.27
C TRP A 120 10.81 -15.51 4.57
N GLU A 121 11.01 -16.81 4.77
CA GLU A 121 11.63 -17.38 5.96
C GLU A 121 13.04 -16.79 6.23
N GLY A 122 13.24 -16.30 7.46
CA GLY A 122 14.52 -15.72 7.91
C GLY A 122 14.84 -14.32 7.37
N ARG A 123 13.98 -13.72 6.54
CA ARG A 123 14.24 -12.43 5.89
C ARG A 123 13.78 -11.26 6.74
N LYS A 124 14.53 -10.16 6.72
CA LYS A 124 14.18 -8.88 7.36
C LYS A 124 13.53 -7.96 6.35
N ILE A 125 12.29 -7.60 6.60
CA ILE A 125 11.42 -6.95 5.62
C ILE A 125 11.10 -5.53 6.08
N LEU A 126 11.35 -4.55 5.21
CA LEU A 126 10.95 -3.17 5.40
C LEU A 126 9.67 -2.90 4.62
N PHE A 127 8.54 -2.75 5.32
CA PHE A 127 7.30 -2.30 4.69
C PHE A 127 7.26 -0.76 4.64
N ILE A 128 7.10 -0.20 3.44
CA ILE A 128 7.01 1.25 3.23
C ILE A 128 5.55 1.68 3.36
N HIS A 129 5.20 2.25 4.50
CA HIS A 129 3.90 2.85 4.72
C HIS A 129 3.83 4.22 4.04
N THR A 130 3.24 4.27 2.84
CA THR A 130 3.18 5.47 1.97
C THR A 130 2.11 6.50 2.38
N GLY A 131 1.53 6.40 3.59
CA GLY A 131 0.43 7.25 4.03
C GLY A 131 -0.93 6.79 3.50
N GLY A 132 -1.76 7.74 3.04
CA GLY A 132 -3.11 7.46 2.50
C GLY A 132 -4.24 7.53 3.53
N LEU A 133 -3.95 7.88 4.78
CA LEU A 133 -4.89 7.84 5.92
C LEU A 133 -6.28 8.42 5.62
N LEU A 134 -6.35 9.54 4.89
CA LEU A 134 -7.61 10.20 4.56
C LEU A 134 -8.52 9.36 3.65
N GLY A 135 -7.99 8.36 2.94
CA GLY A 135 -8.78 7.40 2.16
C GLY A 135 -9.72 6.54 3.01
N LEU A 136 -9.55 6.51 4.34
CA LEU A 136 -10.51 5.87 5.24
C LEU A 136 -11.86 6.60 5.30
N PHE A 137 -11.91 7.92 5.04
CA PHE A 137 -13.16 8.66 5.09
C PHE A 137 -14.15 8.18 4.02
N ASP A 138 -13.66 7.87 2.82
CA ASP A 138 -14.48 7.32 1.73
C ASP A 138 -14.99 5.90 2.02
N LYS A 139 -14.36 5.22 2.98
CA LYS A 139 -14.71 3.86 3.42
C LYS A 139 -15.34 3.83 4.80
N SER A 140 -15.77 4.97 5.33
CA SER A 140 -16.24 5.05 6.72
C SER A 140 -17.41 4.12 7.02
N ASP A 141 -18.35 3.99 6.08
CA ASP A 141 -19.54 3.17 6.25
C ASP A 141 -19.20 1.66 6.16
N ASP A 142 -18.34 1.28 5.21
CA ASP A 142 -17.86 -0.09 5.03
C ASP A 142 -17.03 -0.55 6.24
N VAL A 143 -16.13 0.32 6.70
CA VAL A 143 -15.34 0.10 7.91
C VAL A 143 -16.29 0.05 9.12
N GLN A 144 -17.25 0.96 9.25
CA GLN A 144 -18.22 0.95 10.34
C GLN A 144 -18.97 -0.39 10.39
N ALA A 145 -19.45 -0.91 9.26
CA ALA A 145 -20.08 -2.22 9.20
C ALA A 145 -19.17 -3.34 9.75
N SER A 146 -17.87 -3.30 9.45
CA SER A 146 -16.86 -4.23 10.01
C SER A 146 -16.52 -3.98 11.50
N LEU A 147 -16.86 -2.81 12.04
CA LEU A 147 -16.66 -2.42 13.44
C LEU A 147 -17.88 -2.72 14.32
N VAL A 148 -19.07 -2.88 13.74
CA VAL A 148 -20.32 -3.20 14.44
C VAL A 148 -20.18 -4.56 15.14
N GLY A 149 -20.14 -4.52 16.48
CA GLY A 149 -20.04 -5.71 17.34
C GLY A 149 -18.95 -5.65 18.42
N GLY A 150 -18.01 -4.68 18.35
CA GLY A 150 -16.97 -4.50 19.37
C GLY A 150 -17.14 -3.23 20.19
N ASN A 151 -17.08 -3.32 21.53
CA ASN A 151 -17.15 -2.16 22.45
C ASN A 151 -15.94 -1.19 22.34
N ARG A 152 -15.01 -1.39 21.39
CA ARG A 152 -13.77 -0.61 21.25
C ARG A 152 -13.88 0.57 20.30
N TRP A 153 -14.90 0.62 19.46
CA TRP A 153 -15.06 1.64 18.43
C TRP A 153 -16.42 2.31 18.55
N ARG A 154 -16.45 3.63 18.42
CA ARG A 154 -17.68 4.41 18.41
C ARG A 154 -17.60 5.46 17.32
N LYS A 155 -18.63 5.55 16.48
CA LYS A 155 -18.80 6.69 15.58
C LYS A 155 -18.95 7.95 16.44
N MET A 156 -18.10 8.95 16.18
CA MET A 156 -18.23 10.26 16.80
C MET A 156 -19.08 11.13 15.88
N ASP A 157 -20.29 11.46 16.31
CA ASP A 157 -21.12 12.42 15.58
C ASP A 157 -20.57 13.82 15.87
N ILE A 158 -19.94 14.42 14.85
CA ILE A 158 -19.43 15.78 14.92
C ILE A 158 -20.56 16.71 14.50
N ASN A 159 -21.21 17.38 15.46
CA ASN A 159 -22.17 18.43 15.16
C ASN A 159 -21.49 19.53 14.34
N HIS A 160 -22.02 19.83 13.14
CA HIS A 160 -21.58 20.94 12.31
C HIS A 160 -21.97 22.29 12.94
N SER A 161 -21.37 22.64 14.08
CA SER A 161 -21.62 23.91 14.77
C SER A 161 -20.49 24.94 14.58
N VAL A 162 -19.55 24.70 13.65
CA VAL A 162 -18.61 25.76 13.23
C VAL A 162 -19.24 26.51 12.06
N PRO A 163 -19.84 27.70 12.28
CA PRO A 163 -20.29 28.53 11.18
C PRO A 163 -19.11 28.81 10.25
N ARG A 164 -19.31 28.54 8.96
CA ARG A 164 -18.35 28.95 7.93
C ARG A 164 -18.22 30.47 8.04
N LYS A 165 -17.01 30.98 8.28
CA LYS A 165 -16.69 32.36 7.93
C LYS A 165 -16.76 32.44 6.41
N ASP A 166 -17.81 33.08 5.93
CA ASP A 166 -17.94 33.73 4.64
C ASP A 166 -16.57 34.08 4.02
N GLY A 167 -16.25 33.42 2.89
CA GLY A 167 -15.09 33.77 2.06
C GLY A 167 -14.15 32.63 1.64
N THR A 168 -14.20 31.45 2.26
CA THR A 168 -13.34 30.32 1.86
C THR A 168 -14.08 29.35 0.95
N GLY A 169 -14.01 29.61 -0.35
CA GLY A 169 -14.44 28.66 -1.39
C GLY A 169 -13.63 27.36 -1.35
N LYS A 170 -14.28 26.25 -1.72
CA LYS A 170 -13.64 24.93 -1.83
C LYS A 170 -12.54 24.98 -2.90
N MET A 171 -11.35 24.55 -2.54
CA MET A 171 -10.28 24.19 -3.47
C MET A 171 -9.98 22.70 -3.33
N PHE A 172 -11.02 21.86 -3.38
CA PHE A 172 -10.96 20.41 -3.57
C PHE A 172 -12.29 19.96 -4.17
#